data_AF-A0A3B4XYY8-F1
#
_entry.id   AF-A0A3B4XYY8-F1
#
_cell.length_a   1.000
_cell.length_b   1.000
_cell.length_c   1.000
_cell.angle_alpha   90.00
_cell.angle_beta   90.00
_cell.angle_gamma   90.00
#
_symmetry.space_group_name_H-M   'P 1'
#
loop_
_entity.id
_entity.type
_entity.pdbx_description
1 polymer ?
#
loop_
_entity_poly.entity_id
_entity_poly.type
_entity_poly.pdbx_seq_one_letter_code
_entity_poly.pdbx_strand_id
1 'polypeptide(L)'
;MNGQGNHTTPMRVLVTGGSGLVGRAIQHVVKEERGAKDGEEWIFLSSKDANLMAYLQQHGRCYTAVIPTNVFGPHDNFSIEDGHVLPGLIHKAYIAQKEGKPLVVWGSGTPRRQFIYSLDLARLFLWVLREYPEVDPIILSVGEEDEVSIKEAAEAVVMALGFNGNVVYDTSKADGQFKKTASNAKLCHYLPNFTFTPFKQALKETCDWFVANYDTARK
;
A
#
# COMPACT_ATOMS: atom_id res chain seq x y z
N MET A 1 5.81 51.52 14.56
CA MET A 1 4.78 51.22 13.53
C MET A 1 4.97 49.79 13.06
N ASN A 2 4.05 48.94 13.52
CA ASN A 2 3.67 47.58 13.12
C ASN A 2 4.63 46.76 12.24
N GLY A 3 5.39 45.88 12.90
CA GLY A 3 5.82 44.63 12.29
C GLY A 3 4.63 43.66 12.25
N GLN A 4 3.97 43.57 11.09
CA GLN A 4 3.09 42.43 10.81
C GLN A 4 3.97 41.24 10.45
N GLY A 5 4.34 40.45 11.46
CA GLY A 5 4.81 39.10 11.25
C GLY A 5 3.71 38.33 10.55
N ASN A 6 3.98 37.90 9.31
CA ASN A 6 3.08 37.07 8.53
C ASN A 6 3.02 35.69 9.23
N HIS A 7 2.15 35.54 10.23
CA HIS A 7 1.85 34.24 10.81
C HIS A 7 1.04 33.45 9.79
N THR A 8 1.74 32.79 8.86
CA THR A 8 1.15 31.72 8.06
C THR A 8 0.73 30.63 9.03
N THR A 9 -0.57 30.52 9.29
CA THR A 9 -1.13 29.39 10.04
C THR A 9 -0.63 28.10 9.39
N PRO A 10 -0.01 27.18 10.16
CA PRO A 10 0.55 25.97 9.59
C PRO A 10 -0.55 25.14 8.94
N MET A 11 -0.25 24.54 7.78
CA MET A 11 -1.13 23.58 7.15
C MET A 11 -1.13 22.31 8.00
N ARG A 12 -2.25 22.04 8.67
CA ARG A 12 -2.42 20.81 9.46
C ARG A 12 -2.94 19.69 8.57
N VAL A 13 -2.18 18.61 8.48
CA VAL A 13 -2.56 17.41 7.74
C VAL A 13 -2.91 16.31 8.74
N LEU A 14 -4.17 15.89 8.71
CA LEU A 14 -4.69 14.81 9.55
C LEU A 14 -4.78 13.51 8.77
N VAL A 15 -4.09 12.47 9.22
CA VAL A 15 -4.15 11.12 8.64
C VAL A 15 -4.92 10.21 9.59
N THR A 16 -6.15 9.85 9.22
CA THR A 16 -6.93 8.84 9.94
C THR A 16 -6.59 7.44 9.42
N GLY A 17 -6.27 6.49 10.31
CA GLY A 17 -5.70 5.19 9.94
C GLY A 17 -4.17 5.15 9.94
N GLY A 18 -3.53 6.10 10.62
CA GLY A 18 -2.07 6.27 10.74
C GLY A 18 -1.31 5.05 11.26
N SER A 19 -1.97 4.11 11.95
CA SER A 19 -1.37 2.89 12.47
C SER A 19 -1.33 1.72 11.48
N GLY A 20 -2.04 1.82 10.34
CA GLY A 20 -2.09 0.78 9.31
C GLY A 20 -1.07 1.01 8.19
N LEU A 21 -1.07 0.10 7.21
CA LEU A 21 -0.17 0.06 6.04
C LEU A 21 0.09 1.44 5.42
N VAL A 22 -0.94 2.08 4.87
CA VAL A 22 -0.81 3.36 4.14
C VAL A 22 -0.43 4.50 5.09
N GLY A 23 -1.00 4.53 6.30
CA GLY A 23 -0.69 5.55 7.29
C GLY A 23 0.77 5.54 7.74
N ARG A 24 1.32 4.34 7.97
CA ARG A 24 2.75 4.15 8.29
C ARG A 24 3.65 4.49 7.11
N ALA A 25 3.25 4.14 5.90
CA ALA A 25 3.99 4.52 4.69
C ALA A 25 4.05 6.05 4.51
N ILE A 26 2.93 6.75 4.69
CA ILE A 26 2.89 8.23 4.68
C ILE A 26 3.79 8.78 5.77
N GLN A 27 3.73 8.23 6.99
CA GLN A 27 4.59 8.65 8.08
C GLN A 27 6.07 8.47 7.77
N HIS A 28 6.46 7.36 7.13
CA HIS A 28 7.82 7.11 6.68
C HIS A 28 8.27 8.14 5.65
N VAL A 29 7.49 8.34 4.57
CA VAL A 29 7.84 9.31 3.52
C VAL A 29 7.97 10.72 4.09
N VAL A 30 7.06 11.13 4.97
CA VAL A 30 7.07 12.45 5.62
C VAL A 30 8.32 12.65 6.49
N LYS A 31 8.69 11.66 7.31
CA LYS A 31 9.74 11.79 8.32
C LYS A 31 11.14 11.40 7.84
N GLU A 32 11.25 10.30 7.12
CA GLU A 32 12.53 9.68 6.74
C GLU A 32 12.96 10.09 5.34
N GLU A 33 12.03 10.24 4.39
CA GLU A 33 12.32 10.67 3.01
C GLU A 33 12.27 12.20 2.84
N ARG A 34 12.18 12.96 3.94
CA ARG A 34 12.04 14.43 3.95
C ARG A 34 10.85 14.91 3.12
N GLY A 35 9.75 14.15 3.13
CA GLY A 35 8.55 14.46 2.38
C GLY A 35 7.74 15.63 2.94
N ALA A 36 7.95 16.03 4.21
CA ALA A 36 7.30 17.20 4.82
C ALA A 36 7.79 18.53 4.20
N LYS A 37 6.87 19.45 3.88
CA LYS A 37 7.21 20.83 3.48
C LYS A 37 7.20 21.76 4.71
N ASP A 38 7.97 22.85 4.64
CA ASP A 38 7.99 23.87 5.69
C ASP A 38 6.58 24.43 5.95
N GLY A 39 6.21 24.54 7.23
CA GLY A 39 4.89 25.00 7.64
C GLY A 39 3.80 23.92 7.65
N GLU A 40 4.12 22.65 7.37
CA GLU A 40 3.19 21.53 7.54
C GLU A 40 3.30 20.91 8.95
N GLU A 41 2.15 20.67 9.58
CA GLU A 41 2.02 19.93 10.84
C GLU A 41 1.25 18.63 10.57
N TRP A 42 1.92 17.48 10.72
CA TRP A 42 1.36 16.16 10.40
C TRP A 42 0.91 15.41 11.66
N ILE A 43 -0.37 15.06 11.70
CA ILE A 43 -1.00 14.36 12.83
C ILE A 43 -1.50 12.99 12.34
N PHE A 44 -1.03 11.92 12.98
CA PHE A 44 -1.37 10.54 12.63
C PHE A 44 -2.25 9.93 13.72
N LEU A 45 -3.49 9.59 13.39
CA LEU A 45 -4.47 9.01 14.31
C LEU A 45 -4.85 7.59 13.87
N SER A 46 -5.13 6.69 14.82
CA SER A 46 -5.74 5.42 14.46
C SER A 46 -7.19 5.63 14.01
N SER A 47 -7.76 4.67 13.28
CA SER A 47 -9.18 4.71 12.89
C SER A 47 -10.14 4.65 14.08
N LYS A 48 -9.65 4.31 15.29
CA LYS A 48 -10.42 4.35 16.53
C LYS A 48 -10.50 5.76 17.13
N ASP A 49 -9.53 6.62 16.81
CA ASP A 49 -9.39 7.94 17.43
C ASP A 49 -10.17 9.02 16.67
N ALA A 50 -10.38 8.84 15.35
CA ALA A 50 -11.14 9.77 14.53
C ALA A 50 -11.69 9.11 13.25
N ASN A 51 -12.90 9.53 12.83
CA ASN A 51 -13.53 9.13 11.57
C ASN A 51 -13.93 10.37 10.76
N LEU A 52 -13.32 10.54 9.57
CA LEU A 52 -13.56 11.66 8.67
C LEU A 52 -15.02 11.76 8.19
N MET A 53 -15.76 10.64 8.15
CA MET A 53 -17.17 10.63 7.76
C MET A 53 -18.06 11.49 8.66
N ALA A 54 -17.71 11.63 9.94
CA ALA A 54 -18.44 12.50 10.86
C ALA A 54 -18.23 14.00 10.55
N TYR A 55 -17.10 14.35 9.96
CA TYR A 55 -16.72 15.73 9.63
C TYR A 55 -17.26 16.19 8.26
N LEU A 56 -17.45 15.23 7.34
CA LEU A 56 -17.92 15.47 5.97
C LEU A 56 -19.30 16.13 5.89
N GLN A 57 -20.16 15.91 6.90
CA GLN A 57 -21.53 16.44 6.89
C GLN A 57 -21.63 17.94 7.19
N GLN A 58 -20.57 18.59 7.69
CA GLN A 58 -20.69 19.93 8.29
C GLN A 58 -20.03 21.06 7.49
N HIS A 59 -19.16 20.78 6.51
CA HIS A 59 -18.37 21.83 5.86
C HIS A 59 -18.15 21.55 4.37
N GLY A 60 -18.75 22.39 3.51
CA GLY A 60 -18.60 22.35 2.04
C GLY A 60 -17.18 22.64 1.57
N ARG A 61 -16.31 21.63 1.66
CA ARG A 61 -14.90 21.67 1.25
C ARG A 61 -14.71 20.86 -0.04
N CYS A 62 -13.61 21.11 -0.76
CA CYS A 62 -13.18 20.25 -1.86
C CYS A 62 -12.70 18.91 -1.29
N TYR A 63 -13.39 17.85 -1.70
CA TYR A 63 -13.00 16.47 -1.40
C TYR A 63 -12.64 15.80 -2.72
N THR A 64 -11.54 15.08 -2.72
CA THR A 64 -11.19 14.16 -3.79
C THR A 64 -10.87 12.80 -3.17
N ALA A 65 -10.84 11.76 -3.98
CA ALA A 65 -10.54 10.41 -3.55
C ALA A 65 -9.42 9.83 -4.40
N VAL A 66 -8.58 9.01 -3.77
CA VAL A 66 -7.63 8.18 -4.50
C VAL A 66 -8.12 6.74 -4.48
N ILE A 67 -7.95 6.06 -5.60
CA ILE A 67 -8.37 4.67 -5.77
C ILE A 67 -7.12 3.83 -6.03
N PRO A 68 -6.48 3.28 -4.98
CA PRO A 68 -5.36 2.38 -5.17
C PRO A 68 -5.83 1.00 -5.66
N THR A 69 -4.93 0.26 -6.31
CA THR A 69 -5.11 -1.17 -6.58
C THR A 69 -4.70 -2.01 -5.35
N ASN A 70 -4.06 -3.17 -5.53
CA ASN A 70 -3.72 -4.04 -4.39
C ASN A 70 -2.48 -3.49 -3.68
N VAL A 71 -2.68 -2.80 -2.56
CA VAL A 71 -1.58 -2.22 -1.77
C VAL A 71 -0.89 -3.31 -0.96
N PHE A 72 0.43 -3.26 -0.88
CA PHE A 72 1.22 -4.12 0.00
C PHE A 72 2.44 -3.38 0.56
N GLY A 73 3.00 -3.87 1.67
CA GLY A 73 4.20 -3.30 2.26
C GLY A 73 4.38 -3.62 3.74
N PRO A 74 5.39 -3.01 4.38
CA PRO A 74 5.53 -3.00 5.84
C PRO A 74 4.24 -2.59 6.57
N HIS A 75 3.98 -3.19 7.74
CA HIS A 75 2.78 -2.92 8.56
C HIS A 75 1.42 -3.33 7.94
N ASP A 76 1.41 -4.14 6.89
CA ASP A 76 0.18 -4.75 6.37
C ASP A 76 -0.47 -5.72 7.40
N ASN A 77 -1.68 -6.18 7.08
CA ASN A 77 -2.32 -7.28 7.77
C ASN A 77 -1.90 -8.61 7.13
N PHE A 78 -1.01 -9.34 7.80
CA PHE A 78 -0.49 -10.64 7.38
C PHE A 78 -1.34 -11.82 7.83
N SER A 79 -2.58 -11.57 8.30
CA SER A 79 -3.53 -12.66 8.59
C SER A 79 -3.74 -13.54 7.36
N ILE A 80 -3.73 -14.86 7.58
CA ILE A 80 -3.94 -15.85 6.52
C ILE A 80 -5.43 -15.93 6.13
N GLU A 81 -6.32 -15.67 7.09
CA GLU A 81 -7.77 -15.78 6.90
C GLU A 81 -8.37 -14.44 6.45
N ASP A 82 -7.97 -13.34 7.09
CA ASP A 82 -8.57 -12.01 6.89
C ASP A 82 -7.66 -11.05 6.11
N GLY A 83 -6.44 -11.48 5.75
CA GLY A 83 -5.47 -10.65 5.05
C GLY A 83 -5.65 -10.63 3.54
N HIS A 84 -4.95 -9.70 2.89
CA HIS A 84 -4.89 -9.66 1.43
C HIS A 84 -4.02 -10.79 0.88
N VAL A 85 -4.17 -11.06 -0.42
CA VAL A 85 -3.49 -12.20 -1.07
C VAL A 85 -1.97 -12.19 -0.86
N LEU A 86 -1.31 -11.05 -1.10
CA LEU A 86 0.15 -10.96 -1.01
C LEU A 86 0.70 -11.08 0.43
N PRO A 87 0.20 -10.32 1.43
CA PRO A 87 0.66 -10.51 2.81
C PRO A 87 0.30 -11.90 3.37
N GLY A 88 -0.84 -12.47 2.98
CA GLY A 88 -1.20 -13.85 3.31
C GLY A 88 -0.23 -14.88 2.70
N LEU A 89 0.21 -14.69 1.45
CA LEU A 89 1.24 -15.54 0.82
C LEU A 89 2.59 -15.45 1.53
N ILE A 90 3.01 -14.23 1.91
CA ILE A 90 4.24 -14.01 2.69
C ILE A 90 4.18 -14.80 4.00
N HIS A 91 3.08 -14.69 4.74
CA HIS A 91 2.92 -15.39 6.01
C HIS A 91 2.87 -16.92 5.84
N LYS A 92 2.13 -17.43 4.85
CA LYS A 92 2.10 -18.87 4.53
C LYS A 92 3.48 -19.40 4.17
N ALA A 93 4.23 -18.69 3.33
CA ALA A 93 5.58 -19.10 2.93
C ALA A 93 6.54 -19.12 4.13
N TYR A 94 6.45 -18.11 5.00
CA TYR A 94 7.25 -18.03 6.22
C TYR A 94 6.99 -19.21 7.18
N ILE A 95 5.72 -19.55 7.43
CA ILE A 95 5.35 -20.72 8.24
C ILE A 95 5.81 -22.01 7.57
N ALA A 96 5.54 -22.18 6.27
CA ALA A 96 5.93 -23.36 5.51
C ALA A 96 7.44 -23.60 5.59
N GLN A 97 8.25 -22.54 5.51
CA GLN A 97 9.70 -22.61 5.65
C GLN A 97 10.12 -23.11 7.05
N LYS A 98 9.52 -22.55 8.10
CA LYS A 98 9.82 -22.94 9.50
C LYS A 98 9.43 -24.38 9.81
N GLU A 99 8.33 -24.84 9.24
CA GLU A 99 7.77 -26.17 9.52
C GLU A 99 8.24 -27.26 8.55
N GLY A 100 9.01 -26.91 7.51
CA GLY A 100 9.42 -27.84 6.45
C GLY A 100 8.24 -28.38 5.64
N LYS A 101 7.17 -27.59 5.49
CA LYS A 101 5.94 -27.96 4.76
C LYS A 101 5.89 -27.30 3.38
N PRO A 102 5.07 -27.81 2.45
CA PRO A 102 4.83 -27.12 1.19
C PRO A 102 4.10 -25.80 1.42
N LEU A 103 4.41 -24.79 0.59
CA LEU A 103 3.59 -23.59 0.48
C LEU A 103 2.33 -23.92 -0.32
N VAL A 104 1.17 -23.80 0.31
CA VAL A 104 -0.12 -24.03 -0.36
C VAL A 104 -0.74 -22.70 -0.82
N VAL A 105 -0.80 -22.52 -2.13
CA VAL A 105 -1.47 -21.39 -2.80
C VAL A 105 -2.90 -21.82 -3.15
N TRP A 106 -3.90 -21.03 -2.78
CA TRP A 106 -5.29 -21.36 -3.10
C TRP A 106 -5.66 -20.91 -4.51
N GLY A 107 -6.36 -21.79 -5.24
CA GLY A 107 -6.75 -21.57 -6.62
C GLY A 107 -5.67 -21.99 -7.63
N SER A 108 -5.93 -21.71 -8.90
CA SER A 108 -5.05 -22.04 -10.02
C SER A 108 -3.79 -21.15 -10.10
N GLY A 109 -3.82 -20.01 -9.42
CA GLY A 109 -2.77 -18.98 -9.51
C GLY A 109 -2.86 -18.11 -10.78
N THR A 110 -3.81 -18.37 -11.67
CA THR A 110 -3.99 -17.63 -12.94
C THR A 110 -4.59 -16.22 -12.82
N PRO A 111 -5.39 -15.86 -11.78
CA PRO A 111 -5.90 -14.50 -11.66
C PRO A 111 -4.77 -13.46 -11.61
N ARG A 112 -5.01 -12.30 -12.24
CA ARG A 112 -4.01 -11.23 -12.37
C ARG A 112 -4.41 -9.98 -11.58
N ARG A 113 -3.43 -9.31 -11.00
CA ARG A 113 -3.59 -8.18 -10.10
C ARG A 113 -2.49 -7.15 -10.33
N GLN A 114 -2.85 -5.88 -10.28
CA GLN A 114 -1.90 -4.78 -10.12
C GLN A 114 -1.61 -4.61 -8.63
N PHE A 115 -0.34 -4.66 -8.26
CA PHE A 115 0.12 -4.40 -6.90
C PHE A 115 0.87 -3.07 -6.85
N ILE A 116 0.59 -2.26 -5.85
CA ILE A 116 1.27 -1.00 -5.62
C ILE A 116 1.94 -1.03 -4.26
N TYR A 117 3.24 -0.67 -4.23
CA TYR A 117 3.99 -0.63 -2.98
C TYR A 117 3.50 0.54 -2.12
N SER A 118 3.32 0.28 -0.82
CA SER A 118 2.77 1.28 0.11
C SER A 118 3.60 2.57 0.17
N LEU A 119 4.93 2.51 0.03
CA LEU A 119 5.79 3.70 -0.02
C LEU A 119 5.59 4.51 -1.31
N ASP A 120 5.42 3.86 -2.46
CA ASP A 120 5.09 4.56 -3.71
C ASP A 120 3.71 5.23 -3.62
N LEU A 121 2.72 4.50 -3.09
CA LEU A 121 1.39 5.03 -2.85
C LEU A 121 1.43 6.24 -1.90
N ALA A 122 2.25 6.20 -0.85
CA ALA A 122 2.44 7.33 0.06
C ALA A 122 3.02 8.56 -0.64
N ARG A 123 4.04 8.41 -1.49
CA ARG A 123 4.60 9.50 -2.31
C ARG A 123 3.53 10.11 -3.22
N LEU A 124 2.71 9.27 -3.85
CA LEU A 124 1.59 9.72 -4.68
C LEU A 124 0.49 10.42 -3.86
N PHE A 125 0.17 9.95 -2.65
CA PHE A 125 -0.74 10.64 -1.74
C PHE A 125 -0.28 12.05 -1.40
N LEU A 126 1.01 12.22 -1.11
CA LEU A 126 1.59 13.54 -0.84
C LEU A 126 1.48 14.46 -2.05
N TRP A 127 1.68 13.93 -3.27
CA TRP A 127 1.45 14.71 -4.49
C TRP A 127 -0.03 15.07 -4.67
N VAL A 128 -0.96 14.13 -4.51
CA VAL A 128 -2.40 14.38 -4.62
C VAL A 128 -2.84 15.47 -3.65
N LEU A 129 -2.40 15.39 -2.39
CA LEU A 129 -2.72 16.37 -1.36
C LEU A 129 -2.33 17.81 -1.74
N ARG A 130 -1.24 17.96 -2.51
CA ARG A 130 -0.59 19.27 -2.73
C ARG A 130 -0.89 19.85 -4.10
N GLU A 131 -0.99 19.01 -5.11
CA GLU A 131 -0.91 19.44 -6.51
C GLU A 131 -2.11 18.97 -7.35
N TYR A 132 -2.90 17.99 -6.90
CA TYR A 132 -4.02 17.47 -7.71
C TYR A 132 -5.24 18.39 -7.63
N PRO A 133 -5.68 18.98 -8.76
CA PRO A 133 -6.66 20.07 -8.73
C PRO A 133 -8.12 19.62 -8.86
N GLU A 134 -8.36 18.35 -9.20
CA GLU A 134 -9.71 17.85 -9.52
C GLU A 134 -10.44 17.30 -8.29
N VAL A 135 -11.76 17.49 -8.28
CA VAL A 135 -12.68 16.83 -7.34
C VAL A 135 -12.87 15.35 -7.70
N ASP A 136 -12.78 15.04 -9.00
CA ASP A 136 -12.93 13.66 -9.49
C ASP A 136 -11.84 12.75 -8.93
N PRO A 137 -12.15 11.49 -8.61
CA PRO A 137 -11.14 10.57 -8.12
C PRO A 137 -10.03 10.30 -9.12
N ILE A 138 -8.86 9.94 -8.59
CA ILE A 138 -7.71 9.47 -9.37
C ILE A 138 -7.30 8.06 -8.96
N ILE A 139 -7.05 7.21 -9.97
CA ILE A 139 -6.53 5.86 -9.76
C ILE A 139 -5.01 5.95 -9.55
N LEU A 140 -4.54 5.41 -8.42
CA LEU A 140 -3.12 5.32 -8.11
C LEU A 140 -2.67 3.86 -8.25
N SER A 141 -2.18 3.52 -9.43
CA SER A 141 -1.77 2.16 -9.78
C SER A 141 -0.56 2.17 -10.71
N VAL A 142 0.19 1.06 -10.68
CA VAL A 142 1.10 0.67 -11.76
C VAL A 142 0.35 0.51 -13.09
N GLY A 143 1.08 0.40 -14.20
CA GLY A 143 0.51 0.20 -15.53
C GLY A 143 -0.25 -1.11 -15.67
N GLU A 144 -0.97 -1.27 -16.78
CA GLU A 144 -1.67 -2.53 -17.09
C GLU A 144 -0.68 -3.62 -17.51
N GLU A 145 0.44 -3.21 -18.10
CA GLU A 145 1.60 -4.02 -18.46
C GLU A 145 2.34 -4.62 -17.26
N ASP A 146 2.22 -3.99 -16.09
CA ASP A 146 2.85 -4.41 -14.84
C ASP A 146 1.93 -5.31 -13.99
N GLU A 147 0.76 -5.68 -14.50
CA GLU A 147 -0.12 -6.64 -13.84
C GLU A 147 0.59 -7.98 -13.69
N VAL A 148 0.52 -8.62 -12.51
CA VAL A 148 1.12 -9.94 -12.24
C VAL A 148 0.07 -10.96 -11.83
N SER A 149 0.26 -12.21 -12.20
CA SER A 149 -0.55 -13.32 -11.73
C SER A 149 -0.26 -13.68 -10.27
N ILE A 150 -1.20 -14.36 -9.62
CA ILE A 150 -0.97 -14.88 -8.26
C ILE A 150 0.17 -15.90 -8.24
N LYS A 151 0.35 -16.66 -9.32
CA LYS A 151 1.50 -17.55 -9.50
C LYS A 151 2.83 -16.78 -9.52
N GLU A 152 2.94 -15.75 -10.37
CA GLU A 152 4.13 -14.89 -10.44
C GLU A 152 4.42 -14.19 -9.09
N ALA A 153 3.36 -13.77 -8.38
CA ALA A 153 3.48 -13.20 -7.04
C ALA A 153 3.98 -14.23 -6.01
N ALA A 154 3.45 -15.46 -6.01
CA ALA A 154 3.90 -16.53 -5.13
C ALA A 154 5.38 -16.91 -5.39
N GLU A 155 5.78 -17.02 -6.66
CA GLU A 155 7.18 -17.25 -7.05
C GLU A 155 8.09 -16.12 -6.56
N ALA A 156 7.65 -14.87 -6.67
CA ALA A 156 8.39 -13.73 -6.15
C ALA A 156 8.53 -13.74 -4.62
N VAL A 157 7.49 -14.17 -3.89
CA VAL A 157 7.55 -14.38 -2.42
C VAL A 157 8.56 -15.47 -2.06
N VAL A 158 8.51 -16.60 -2.77
CA VAL A 158 9.42 -17.74 -2.57
C VAL A 158 10.87 -17.31 -2.74
N MET A 159 11.17 -16.58 -3.82
CA MET A 159 12.50 -16.01 -4.06
C MET A 159 12.91 -15.02 -2.96
N ALA A 160 11.99 -14.14 -2.54
CA ALA A 160 12.28 -13.10 -1.54
C ALA A 160 12.62 -13.67 -0.16
N LEU A 161 11.95 -14.76 0.26
CA LEU A 161 12.17 -15.43 1.55
C LEU A 161 13.25 -16.52 1.49
N GLY A 162 13.76 -16.85 0.30
CA GLY A 162 14.67 -17.99 0.11
C GLY A 162 14.03 -19.32 0.47
N PHE A 163 12.72 -19.47 0.19
CA PHE A 163 11.99 -20.71 0.45
C PHE A 163 12.39 -21.78 -0.57
N ASN A 164 12.88 -22.93 -0.10
CA ASN A 164 13.32 -24.03 -0.95
C ASN A 164 12.36 -25.23 -0.95
N GLY A 165 11.19 -25.09 -0.33
CA GLY A 165 10.16 -26.14 -0.29
C GLY A 165 9.29 -26.17 -1.54
N ASN A 166 8.39 -27.16 -1.62
CA ASN A 166 7.47 -27.29 -2.73
C ASN A 166 6.36 -26.24 -2.67
N VAL A 167 5.96 -25.71 -3.83
CA VAL A 167 4.78 -24.86 -3.97
C VAL A 167 3.66 -25.71 -4.58
N VAL A 168 2.52 -25.78 -3.88
CA VAL A 168 1.35 -26.57 -4.28
C VAL A 168 0.17 -25.64 -4.51
N TYR A 169 -0.51 -25.80 -5.63
CA TYR A 169 -1.72 -25.05 -5.98
C TYR A 169 -2.96 -25.90 -5.66
N ASP A 170 -3.74 -25.46 -4.69
CA ASP A 170 -4.99 -26.12 -4.29
C ASP A 170 -6.16 -25.60 -5.12
N THR A 171 -6.44 -26.29 -6.23
CA THR A 171 -7.53 -25.98 -7.15
C THR A 171 -8.91 -26.43 -6.64
N SER A 172 -8.99 -27.06 -5.46
CA SER A 172 -10.28 -27.27 -4.79
C SER A 172 -10.86 -25.96 -4.25
N LYS A 173 -10.02 -24.93 -4.05
CA LYS A 173 -10.43 -23.57 -3.72
C LYS A 173 -10.70 -22.79 -5.00
N ALA A 174 -11.82 -22.07 -5.01
CA ALA A 174 -12.22 -21.26 -6.16
C ALA A 174 -11.22 -20.13 -6.41
N ASP A 175 -10.94 -19.88 -7.68
CA ASP A 175 -10.27 -18.65 -8.08
C ASP A 175 -11.16 -17.45 -7.77
N GLY A 176 -10.53 -16.35 -7.34
CA GLY A 176 -11.20 -15.05 -7.31
C GLY A 176 -11.46 -14.53 -8.73
N GLN A 177 -12.00 -13.31 -8.83
CA GLN A 177 -12.19 -12.64 -10.12
C GLN A 177 -10.91 -12.67 -10.97
N PHE A 178 -11.01 -13.02 -12.25
CA PHE A 178 -9.84 -13.24 -13.10
C PHE A 178 -8.97 -11.98 -13.25
N LYS A 179 -9.58 -10.83 -13.56
CA LYS A 179 -8.91 -9.53 -13.69
C LYS A 179 -9.70 -8.41 -13.02
N LYS A 180 -8.96 -7.42 -12.51
CA LYS A 180 -9.46 -6.12 -12.01
C LYS A 180 -8.54 -5.01 -12.51
N THR A 181 -8.20 -5.06 -13.79
CA THR A 181 -7.25 -4.14 -14.41
C THR A 181 -7.81 -2.71 -14.37
N ALA A 182 -7.03 -1.80 -13.82
CA ALA A 182 -7.35 -0.39 -13.68
C ALA A 182 -6.37 0.43 -14.52
N SER A 183 -6.89 1.39 -15.27
CA SER A 183 -6.07 2.27 -16.10
C SER A 183 -5.48 3.40 -15.25
N ASN A 184 -4.17 3.59 -15.33
CA ASN A 184 -3.45 4.69 -14.70
C ASN A 184 -3.21 5.87 -15.66
N ALA A 185 -3.88 5.92 -16.81
CA ALA A 185 -3.66 6.96 -17.82
C ALA A 185 -3.76 8.40 -17.28
N LYS A 186 -4.72 8.65 -16.37
CA LYS A 186 -4.85 9.94 -15.68
C LYS A 186 -3.61 10.26 -14.84
N LEU A 187 -3.10 9.28 -14.07
CA LEU A 187 -1.88 9.45 -13.29
C LEU A 187 -0.67 9.72 -14.20
N CYS A 188 -0.50 8.95 -15.27
CA CYS A 188 0.60 9.13 -16.23
C CYS A 188 0.54 10.48 -16.97
N HIS A 189 -0.66 11.04 -17.17
CA HIS A 189 -0.80 12.39 -17.73
C HIS A 189 -0.22 13.46 -16.79
N TYR A 190 -0.52 13.36 -15.49
CA TYR A 190 -0.03 14.30 -14.48
C TYR A 190 1.44 14.08 -14.10
N LEU A 191 1.86 12.82 -14.03
CA LEU A 191 3.18 12.40 -13.54
C LEU A 191 3.84 11.41 -14.52
N PRO A 192 4.18 11.82 -15.76
CA PRO A 192 4.72 10.92 -16.78
C PRO A 192 6.09 10.32 -16.43
N ASN A 193 6.82 10.95 -15.51
CA ASN A 193 8.16 10.55 -15.09
C ASN A 193 8.19 9.87 -13.71
N PHE A 194 7.02 9.60 -13.10
CA PHE A 194 7.00 8.89 -11.83
C PHE A 194 7.47 7.46 -12.04
N THR A 195 8.50 7.06 -11.28
CA THR A 195 9.06 5.71 -11.35
C THR A 195 8.60 4.92 -10.13
N PHE A 196 7.85 3.85 -10.36
CA PHE A 196 7.46 2.92 -9.32
C PHE A 196 8.65 2.07 -8.86
N THR A 197 8.63 1.68 -7.59
CA THR A 197 9.58 0.71 -7.06
C THR A 197 9.37 -0.64 -7.76
N PRO A 198 10.41 -1.28 -8.32
CA PRO A 198 10.27 -2.56 -8.98
C PRO A 198 9.60 -3.61 -8.07
N PHE A 199 8.59 -4.33 -8.59
CA PHE A 199 7.75 -5.23 -7.78
C PHE A 199 8.57 -6.21 -6.93
N LYS A 200 9.59 -6.86 -7.50
CA LYS A 200 10.46 -7.80 -6.78
C LYS A 200 11.27 -7.13 -5.66
N GLN A 201 11.69 -5.88 -5.85
CA GLN A 201 12.41 -5.11 -4.82
C GLN A 201 11.46 -4.77 -3.67
N ALA A 202 10.31 -4.16 -3.97
CA ALA A 202 9.30 -3.83 -2.97
C ALA A 202 8.84 -5.06 -2.18
N LEU A 203 8.69 -6.20 -2.85
CA LEU A 203 8.34 -7.46 -2.21
C LEU A 203 9.46 -7.97 -1.28
N LYS A 204 10.72 -7.89 -1.71
CA LYS A 204 11.86 -8.25 -0.88
C LYS A 204 11.93 -7.42 0.39
N GLU A 205 11.80 -6.10 0.26
CA GLU A 205 11.76 -5.17 1.40
C GLU A 205 10.61 -5.49 2.36
N THR A 206 9.44 -5.83 1.82
CA THR A 206 8.26 -6.21 2.61
C THR A 206 8.49 -7.53 3.36
N CYS A 207 9.04 -8.54 2.68
CA CYS A 207 9.39 -9.82 3.29
C CYS A 207 10.43 -9.64 4.40
N ASP A 208 11.48 -8.86 4.15
CA ASP A 208 12.54 -8.58 5.15
C ASP A 208 11.97 -7.88 6.38
N TRP A 209 11.10 -6.88 6.16
CA TRP A 209 10.40 -6.22 7.25
C TRP A 209 9.53 -7.21 8.04
N PHE A 210 8.77 -8.07 7.36
CA PHE A 210 7.91 -9.05 8.03
C PHE A 210 8.71 -10.05 8.86
N VAL A 211 9.82 -10.57 8.33
CA VAL A 211 10.70 -11.49 9.07
C VAL A 211 11.30 -10.80 10.30
N ALA A 212 11.81 -9.58 10.15
CA ALA A 212 12.41 -8.82 11.23
C ALA A 212 11.41 -8.39 12.31
N ASN A 213 10.13 -8.24 11.96
CA ASN A 213 9.07 -7.75 12.84
C ASN A 213 7.98 -8.80 13.09
N TYR A 214 8.28 -10.09 12.89
CA TYR A 214 7.25 -11.13 12.87
C TYR A 214 6.38 -11.12 14.13
N ASP A 215 6.99 -10.94 15.31
CA ASP A 215 6.27 -10.99 16.59
C ASP A 215 5.30 -9.82 16.79
N THR A 216 5.62 -8.65 16.25
CA THR A 216 4.83 -7.41 16.39
C THR A 216 3.96 -7.10 15.18
N ALA A 217 4.18 -7.79 14.06
CA ALA A 217 3.35 -7.69 12.86
C ALA A 217 1.91 -8.15 13.14
N ARG A 218 0.95 -7.49 12.50
CA ARG A 218 -0.47 -7.90 12.51
C ARG A 218 -0.59 -9.18 11.69
N LYS A 219 -0.99 -10.27 12.32
CA LYS A 219 -1.06 -11.60 11.72
C LYS A 219 -2.18 -12.43 12.34
#